data_AF-A0A086P637-F1
#
_entry.id   AF-A0A086P637-F1
#
_cell.length_a   1.000
_cell.length_b   1.000
_cell.length_c   1.000
_cell.angle_alpha   90.00
_cell.angle_beta   90.00
_cell.angle_gamma   90.00
#
_symmetry.space_group_name_H-M   'P 1'
#
loop_
_entity.id
_entity.type
_entity.pdbx_description
1 polymer ?
#
loop_
_entity_poly.entity_id
_entity_poly.type
_entity_poly.pdbx_seq_one_letter_code
_entity_poly.pdbx_strand_id
1 'polypeptide(L)'
;MPRWVNRPEGSNWGEFGEDDQIGRMNLLTPERRLAAMTEVREGVAFTLSLPLNVPTIPFAPFRHPPRLSAACDEEGGMFNRRDPGGDETTCDDRVLLYTQHSTQWDSLAHRGRAFDADGDGIAELVYYNGFRAGDDVSGADGPSGESCARALGIETLATAGVQGRGVMINLKAAYGIESRAVTRDDLLRAMDAQRVEVRTGDFLLLYTGVDRLILDREARGDGTPLATAGCALDGRDEGLLQWIIDSGIVAICSDNIAIEALDLILSPEPPPIRLPIHDLCLFRQGIFLGELWYLERLAVWLHKRERHAFLLTAPPLRLPGSVGSPVTPVATV
;
A
#
# COMPACT_ATOMS: atom_id res chain seq x y z
N MET A 1 22.50 -0.98 22.53
CA MET A 1 23.23 -1.55 21.38
C MET A 1 22.31 -1.42 20.17
N PRO A 2 22.84 -1.17 18.97
CA PRO A 2 22.02 -1.14 17.76
C PRO A 2 21.28 -2.47 17.59
N ARG A 3 20.05 -2.45 17.05
CA ARG A 3 19.25 -3.67 16.82
C ARG A 3 19.90 -4.67 15.85
N TRP A 4 20.91 -4.22 15.10
CA TRP A 4 21.60 -5.03 14.11
C TRP A 4 23.11 -4.76 14.11
N VAL A 5 23.88 -5.80 13.84
CA VAL A 5 25.30 -5.80 13.48
C VAL A 5 25.43 -5.99 11.97
N ASN A 6 24.68 -6.94 11.41
CA ASN A 6 24.57 -7.18 9.98
C ASN A 6 23.37 -6.42 9.40
N ARG A 7 23.50 -5.92 8.17
CA ARG A 7 22.37 -5.37 7.41
C ARG A 7 22.15 -6.22 6.17
N PRO A 8 20.89 -6.43 5.74
CA PRO A 8 20.64 -7.05 4.46
C PRO A 8 21.38 -6.27 3.36
N GLU A 9 21.97 -6.98 2.40
CA GLU A 9 22.65 -6.33 1.28
C GLU A 9 21.72 -5.31 0.62
N GLY A 10 22.24 -4.15 0.21
CA GLY A 10 21.46 -3.09 -0.43
C GLY A 10 20.23 -2.61 0.36
N SER A 11 20.21 -2.75 1.69
CA SER A 11 19.20 -2.11 2.55
C SER A 11 19.62 -0.70 2.95
N ASN A 12 18.65 0.13 3.33
CA ASN A 12 18.90 1.45 3.91
C ASN A 12 18.80 1.46 5.45
N TRP A 13 18.93 0.30 6.10
CA TRP A 13 18.81 0.22 7.56
C TRP A 13 19.81 1.16 8.24
N GLY A 14 19.31 1.99 9.15
CA GLY A 14 20.07 3.04 9.84
C GLY A 14 20.26 4.34 9.07
N GLU A 15 19.87 4.46 7.78
CA GLU A 15 20.05 5.70 7.01
C GLU A 15 19.27 6.87 7.61
N PHE A 16 18.05 6.63 8.09
CA PHE A 16 17.20 7.62 8.76
C PHE A 16 17.30 7.55 10.30
N GLY A 17 18.25 6.78 10.82
CA GLY A 17 18.43 6.50 12.24
C GLY A 17 18.13 5.04 12.59
N GLU A 18 18.83 4.55 13.61
CA GLU A 18 18.29 3.52 14.52
C GLU A 18 16.93 4.02 15.02
N ASP A 19 15.94 3.24 15.38
CA ASP A 19 14.62 3.74 15.84
C ASP A 19 13.72 4.38 14.77
N ASP A 20 14.21 4.61 13.53
CA ASP A 20 13.33 4.99 12.43
C ASP A 20 12.29 3.90 12.13
N GLN A 21 11.05 4.33 11.94
CA GLN A 21 9.88 3.47 11.70
C GLN A 21 9.06 3.87 10.48
N ILE A 22 9.51 4.89 9.72
CA ILE A 22 8.80 5.38 8.55
C ILE A 22 9.64 5.36 7.26
N GLY A 23 10.89 4.87 7.32
CA GLY A 23 11.66 4.54 6.13
C GLY A 23 11.81 5.71 5.17
N ARG A 24 11.60 5.45 3.88
CA ARG A 24 11.69 6.49 2.85
C ARG A 24 10.63 7.57 2.96
N MET A 25 9.61 7.42 3.80
CA MET A 25 8.70 8.54 4.08
C MET A 25 9.44 9.74 4.69
N ASN A 26 10.61 9.54 5.30
CA ASN A 26 11.51 10.62 5.74
C ASN A 26 12.01 11.52 4.58
N LEU A 27 12.02 11.02 3.34
CA LEU A 27 12.38 11.82 2.16
C LEU A 27 11.31 12.88 1.84
N LEU A 28 10.10 12.76 2.39
CA LEU A 28 9.02 13.71 2.23
C LEU A 28 9.23 14.95 3.11
N THR A 29 10.13 15.83 2.69
CA THR A 29 10.47 17.05 3.43
C THR A 29 9.43 18.17 3.23
N PRO A 30 9.39 19.20 4.10
CA PRO A 30 8.52 20.37 3.90
C PRO A 30 8.67 21.02 2.52
N GLU A 31 9.88 21.09 1.98
CA GLU A 31 10.17 21.67 0.66
C GLU A 31 9.53 20.85 -0.47
N ARG A 32 9.60 19.51 -0.37
CA ARG A 32 8.98 18.62 -1.35
C ARG A 32 7.45 18.63 -1.25
N ARG A 33 6.90 18.75 -0.04
CA ARG A 33 5.45 18.97 0.14
C ARG A 33 5.01 20.27 -0.52
N LEU A 34 5.76 21.36 -0.32
CA LEU A 34 5.48 22.64 -0.96
C LEU A 34 5.59 22.54 -2.49
N ALA A 35 6.61 21.85 -3.00
CA ALA A 35 6.74 21.60 -4.44
C ALA A 35 5.55 20.82 -5.01
N ALA A 36 5.02 19.83 -4.28
CA ALA A 36 3.84 19.08 -4.68
C ALA A 36 2.58 19.95 -4.82
N MET A 37 2.44 21.00 -3.99
CA MET A 37 1.32 21.94 -4.09
C MET A 37 1.25 22.63 -5.46
N THR A 38 2.39 22.79 -6.15
CA THR A 38 2.45 23.40 -7.49
C THR A 38 1.82 22.53 -8.59
N GLU A 39 1.54 21.26 -8.28
CA GLU A 39 0.80 20.37 -9.18
C GLU A 39 -0.71 20.66 -9.16
N VAL A 40 -1.22 21.41 -8.17
CA VAL A 40 -2.64 21.82 -8.13
C VAL A 40 -2.83 23.06 -9.00
N ARG A 41 -3.43 22.88 -10.18
CA ARG A 41 -3.68 23.94 -11.16
C ARG A 41 -5.17 24.15 -11.44
N GLU A 42 -5.98 23.10 -11.35
CA GLU A 42 -7.41 23.14 -11.64
C GLU A 42 -8.29 22.99 -10.39
N GLY A 43 -7.73 22.54 -9.27
CA GLY A 43 -8.45 22.32 -8.01
C GLY A 43 -9.42 21.14 -8.08
N VAL A 44 -9.24 20.24 -9.05
CA VAL A 44 -10.12 19.08 -9.24
C VAL A 44 -9.62 17.94 -8.36
N ALA A 45 -10.48 17.43 -7.48
CA ALA A 45 -10.17 16.32 -6.59
C ALA A 45 -10.71 14.98 -7.12
N PHE A 46 -9.91 13.93 -6.97
CA PHE A 46 -10.24 12.55 -7.32
C PHE A 46 -10.10 11.67 -6.08
N THR A 47 -11.19 11.00 -5.70
CA THR A 47 -11.14 9.89 -4.74
C THR A 47 -10.49 8.69 -5.40
N LEU A 48 -9.45 8.15 -4.78
CA LEU A 48 -8.66 7.03 -5.30
C LEU A 48 -8.89 5.73 -4.53
N SER A 49 -10.04 5.59 -3.88
CA SER A 49 -10.45 4.35 -3.25
C SER A 49 -11.61 3.68 -3.97
N LEU A 50 -11.55 2.36 -4.00
CA LEU A 50 -12.72 1.53 -4.19
C LEU A 50 -13.66 1.70 -2.98
N PRO A 51 -14.97 1.45 -3.15
CA PRO A 51 -15.84 1.25 -2.00
C PRO A 51 -15.25 0.17 -1.08
N LEU A 52 -15.30 0.38 0.24
CA LEU A 52 -14.62 -0.50 1.20
C LEU A 52 -15.13 -1.95 1.19
N ASN A 53 -16.32 -2.19 0.64
CA ASN A 53 -16.93 -3.50 0.42
C ASN A 53 -16.64 -4.12 -0.96
N VAL A 54 -15.73 -3.52 -1.72
CA VAL A 54 -15.25 -4.00 -3.02
C VAL A 54 -13.77 -4.35 -2.89
N PRO A 55 -13.34 -5.53 -3.36
CA PRO A 55 -14.10 -6.56 -4.07
C PRO A 55 -15.03 -7.40 -3.17
N THR A 56 -16.21 -7.81 -3.66
CA THR A 56 -17.12 -8.67 -2.87
C THR A 56 -16.60 -10.10 -2.73
N ILE A 57 -15.94 -10.61 -3.77
CA ILE A 57 -15.18 -11.87 -3.72
C ILE A 57 -13.74 -11.55 -3.30
N PRO A 58 -13.28 -12.05 -2.13
CA PRO A 58 -11.93 -11.82 -1.65
C PRO A 58 -10.86 -12.41 -2.57
N PHE A 59 -9.75 -11.69 -2.75
CA PHE A 59 -8.53 -12.23 -3.37
C PHE A 59 -7.78 -13.21 -2.46
N ALA A 60 -7.92 -13.05 -1.15
CA ALA A 60 -7.41 -13.99 -0.15
C ALA A 60 -8.57 -14.49 0.72
N PRO A 61 -8.68 -15.81 0.97
CA PRO A 61 -9.86 -16.40 1.62
C PRO A 61 -10.08 -15.92 3.06
N PHE A 62 -9.06 -15.32 3.69
CA PHE A 62 -9.08 -14.80 5.05
C PHE A 62 -9.25 -13.28 5.14
N ARG A 63 -9.44 -12.57 4.01
CA ARG A 63 -9.61 -11.10 3.95
C ARG A 63 -11.04 -10.75 3.53
N HIS A 64 -11.98 -10.75 4.47
CA HIS A 64 -13.41 -10.59 4.16
C HIS A 64 -13.85 -9.12 3.99
N PRO A 65 -14.97 -8.87 3.27
CA PRO A 65 -15.60 -7.55 3.24
C PRO A 65 -15.94 -7.02 4.65
N PRO A 66 -16.00 -5.69 4.81
CA PRO A 66 -16.37 -5.06 6.07
C PRO A 66 -17.76 -5.50 6.50
N ARG A 67 -17.95 -5.73 7.81
CA ARG A 67 -19.27 -6.04 8.38
C ARG A 67 -19.77 -4.85 9.18
N LEU A 68 -20.71 -4.11 8.59
CA LEU A 68 -21.44 -3.03 9.24
C LEU A 68 -22.57 -3.59 10.11
N SER A 69 -22.71 -3.08 11.33
CA SER A 69 -23.85 -3.36 12.19
C SER A 69 -24.12 -2.17 13.10
N ALA A 70 -25.33 -2.04 13.65
CA ALA A 70 -25.60 -1.02 14.66
C ALA A 70 -24.67 -1.19 15.88
N ALA A 71 -24.23 -0.08 16.45
CA ALA A 71 -23.78 -0.09 17.84
C ALA A 71 -24.96 -0.47 18.73
N CYS A 72 -24.69 -1.12 19.86
CA CYS A 72 -25.73 -1.55 20.78
C CYS A 72 -25.37 -1.17 22.22
N ASP A 73 -26.38 -0.79 22.98
CA ASP A 73 -26.35 -0.68 24.43
C ASP A 73 -27.34 -1.69 25.06
N GLU A 74 -27.68 -1.51 26.33
CA GLU A 74 -28.64 -2.35 27.06
C GLU A 74 -30.07 -2.28 26.49
N GLU A 75 -30.42 -1.18 25.83
CA GLU A 75 -31.74 -0.95 25.23
C GLU A 75 -31.80 -1.39 23.76
N GLY A 76 -30.68 -1.80 23.16
CA GLY A 76 -30.58 -2.43 21.84
C GLY A 76 -29.82 -1.61 20.82
N GLY A 77 -30.15 -1.77 19.53
CA GLY A 77 -29.43 -1.13 18.43
C GLY A 77 -29.66 0.39 18.37
N MET A 78 -28.59 1.10 18.05
CA MET A 78 -28.57 2.56 17.92
C MET A 78 -28.80 3.02 16.48
N PHE A 79 -29.58 2.30 15.67
CA PHE A 79 -29.83 2.67 14.27
C PHE A 79 -31.29 3.06 14.08
N ASN A 80 -31.55 4.32 13.71
CA ASN A 80 -32.86 4.96 13.81
C ASN A 80 -33.48 4.84 15.22
N ARG A 81 -32.65 4.90 16.27
CA ARG A 81 -33.12 4.90 17.66
C ARG A 81 -33.84 6.22 17.91
N ARG A 82 -35.09 6.16 18.39
CA ARG A 82 -35.81 7.38 18.77
C ARG A 82 -35.34 7.87 20.12
N ASP A 83 -35.28 9.19 20.28
CA ASP A 83 -35.11 9.81 21.58
C ASP A 83 -36.34 9.54 22.48
N PRO A 84 -36.28 9.82 23.80
CA PRO A 84 -37.40 9.61 24.70
C PRO A 84 -38.67 10.40 24.35
N GLY A 85 -38.53 11.56 23.67
CA GLY A 85 -39.66 12.36 23.18
C GLY A 85 -40.31 11.78 21.92
N GLY A 86 -39.56 10.98 21.15
CA GLY A 86 -40.01 10.38 19.90
C GLY A 86 -39.95 11.32 18.68
N ASP A 87 -39.38 12.50 18.86
CA ASP A 87 -39.32 13.58 17.86
C ASP A 87 -37.98 13.58 17.09
N GLU A 88 -36.94 12.93 17.63
CA GLU A 88 -35.59 12.85 17.07
C GLU A 88 -35.11 11.41 16.90
N THR A 89 -34.06 11.22 16.11
CA THR A 89 -33.45 9.91 15.93
C THR A 89 -31.93 9.95 15.79
N THR A 90 -31.26 8.92 16.32
CA THR A 90 -29.81 8.75 16.30
C THR A 90 -29.41 7.45 15.59
N CYS A 91 -28.27 7.50 14.90
CA CYS A 91 -27.64 6.38 14.20
C CYS A 91 -26.16 6.26 14.63
N ASP A 92 -25.84 5.28 15.47
CA ASP A 92 -24.48 4.84 15.76
C ASP A 92 -24.28 3.42 15.24
N ASP A 93 -23.15 3.20 14.56
CA ASP A 93 -22.78 1.91 13.99
C ASP A 93 -21.40 1.44 14.49
N ARG A 94 -21.07 0.20 14.14
CA ARG A 94 -19.77 -0.42 14.34
C ARG A 94 -19.41 -1.22 13.11
N VAL A 95 -18.12 -1.29 12.82
CA VAL A 95 -17.60 -2.00 11.65
C VAL A 95 -16.49 -2.96 12.05
N LEU A 96 -16.62 -4.23 11.67
CA LEU A 96 -15.47 -5.16 11.64
C LEU A 96 -14.74 -4.97 10.31
N LEU A 97 -13.44 -4.67 10.37
CA LEU A 97 -12.60 -4.39 9.22
C LEU A 97 -11.49 -5.44 9.07
N TYR A 98 -11.25 -5.86 7.84
CA TYR A 98 -10.01 -6.52 7.44
C TYR A 98 -9.15 -5.46 6.75
N THR A 99 -8.01 -5.10 7.35
CA THR A 99 -7.25 -3.92 6.93
C THR A 99 -6.59 -4.06 5.56
N GLN A 100 -6.52 -5.28 5.02
CA GLN A 100 -5.97 -5.60 3.69
C GLN A 100 -7.04 -6.04 2.67
N HIS A 101 -8.32 -5.69 2.88
CA HIS A 101 -9.40 -6.17 2.02
C HIS A 101 -9.62 -5.33 0.75
N SER A 102 -9.65 -4.01 0.87
CA SER A 102 -9.95 -3.06 -0.22
C SER A 102 -8.76 -2.12 -0.45
N THR A 103 -8.97 -0.92 -1.00
CA THR A 103 -7.91 0.10 -1.12
C THR A 103 -7.19 0.29 0.20
N GLN A 104 -5.89 0.02 0.22
CA GLN A 104 -5.12 -0.13 1.45
C GLN A 104 -3.73 0.48 1.39
N TRP A 105 -3.14 0.61 2.57
CA TRP A 105 -1.71 0.70 2.84
C TRP A 105 -1.23 -0.54 3.59
N ASP A 106 -0.08 -1.06 3.19
CA ASP A 106 0.71 -2.00 3.97
C ASP A 106 1.75 -1.25 4.78
N SER A 107 1.80 -1.50 6.11
CA SER A 107 2.83 -0.92 6.95
C SER A 107 4.15 -1.69 6.82
N LEU A 108 5.24 -1.16 7.37
CA LEU A 108 6.53 -1.86 7.40
C LEU A 108 6.51 -3.10 8.32
N ALA A 109 5.46 -3.28 9.14
CA ALA A 109 5.18 -4.50 9.90
C ALA A 109 4.41 -5.55 9.08
N HIS A 110 3.92 -5.23 7.87
CA HIS A 110 3.14 -6.17 7.05
C HIS A 110 3.97 -7.39 6.62
N ARG A 111 5.29 -7.20 6.40
CA ARG A 111 6.20 -8.24 5.95
C ARG A 111 7.54 -8.16 6.66
N GLY A 112 7.92 -9.27 7.29
CA GLY A 112 9.26 -9.51 7.83
C GLY A 112 9.92 -10.70 7.12
N ARG A 113 11.18 -10.97 7.47
CA ARG A 113 11.98 -12.07 6.93
C ARG A 113 12.94 -12.60 7.99
N ALA A 114 13.27 -13.89 7.90
CA ALA A 114 14.36 -14.47 8.67
C ALA A 114 15.71 -13.88 8.20
N PHE A 115 16.44 -13.25 9.11
CA PHE A 115 17.75 -12.67 8.86
C PHE A 115 18.58 -12.63 10.15
N ASP A 116 19.87 -12.97 10.05
CA ASP A 116 20.82 -12.90 11.15
C ASP A 116 21.26 -11.44 11.33
N ALA A 117 20.43 -10.68 12.05
CA ALA A 117 20.64 -9.25 12.25
C ALA A 117 21.76 -8.96 13.25
N ASP A 118 21.93 -9.77 14.29
CA ASP A 118 22.91 -9.54 15.36
C ASP A 118 24.26 -10.24 15.14
N GLY A 119 24.38 -11.07 14.11
CA GLY A 119 25.63 -11.66 13.66
C GLY A 119 26.07 -12.88 14.47
N ASP A 120 25.15 -13.55 15.14
CA ASP A 120 25.43 -14.75 15.92
C ASP A 120 25.42 -16.04 15.06
N GLY A 121 25.08 -15.94 13.78
CA GLY A 121 24.96 -17.04 12.83
C GLY A 121 23.57 -17.67 12.77
N ILE A 122 22.58 -17.15 13.50
CA ILE A 122 21.21 -17.66 13.57
C ILE A 122 20.25 -16.62 12.98
N ALA A 123 19.51 -17.02 11.95
CA ALA A 123 18.52 -16.13 11.36
C ALA A 123 17.25 -16.03 12.22
N GLU A 124 16.85 -14.81 12.56
CA GLU A 124 15.66 -14.51 13.35
C GLU A 124 14.60 -13.79 12.50
N LEU A 125 13.32 -13.92 12.85
CA LEU A 125 12.27 -13.15 12.18
C LEU A 125 12.38 -11.67 12.56
N VAL A 126 12.79 -10.86 11.59
CA VAL A 126 12.96 -9.41 11.73
C VAL A 126 12.18 -8.67 10.65
N TYR A 127 11.95 -7.38 10.89
CA TYR A 127 11.29 -6.42 10.02
C TYR A 127 12.28 -5.32 9.62
N TYR A 128 11.79 -4.31 8.90
CA TYR A 128 12.55 -3.10 8.58
C TYR A 128 13.37 -2.60 9.77
N ASN A 129 14.60 -2.13 9.55
CA ASN A 129 15.47 -1.59 10.60
C ASN A 129 15.67 -2.54 11.79
N GLY A 130 15.62 -3.86 11.57
CA GLY A 130 15.93 -4.88 12.58
C GLY A 130 14.94 -4.98 13.74
N PHE A 131 13.73 -4.42 13.64
CA PHE A 131 12.68 -4.68 14.62
C PHE A 131 12.33 -6.18 14.63
N ARG A 132 12.07 -6.77 15.79
CA ARG A 132 11.95 -8.22 15.96
C ARG A 132 10.50 -8.69 16.06
N ALA A 133 10.22 -9.84 15.45
CA ALA A 133 9.00 -10.57 15.72
C ALA A 133 8.98 -11.07 17.17
N GLY A 134 7.79 -11.14 17.78
CA GLY A 134 7.61 -11.56 19.17
C GLY A 134 7.68 -10.40 20.15
N ASP A 135 8.66 -9.50 19.99
CA ASP A 135 8.85 -8.34 20.87
C ASP A 135 8.17 -7.07 20.31
N ASP A 136 8.62 -6.61 19.15
CA ASP A 136 8.18 -5.36 18.52
C ASP A 136 6.92 -5.57 17.69
N VAL A 137 6.83 -6.72 17.01
CA VAL A 137 5.64 -7.15 16.27
C VAL A 137 5.22 -8.52 16.79
N SER A 138 4.24 -8.53 17.69
CA SER A 138 3.77 -9.75 18.34
C SER A 138 2.54 -10.31 17.61
N GLY A 139 2.51 -11.63 17.41
CA GLY A 139 1.30 -12.37 17.08
C GLY A 139 0.53 -12.81 18.34
N ALA A 140 -0.59 -13.51 18.16
CA ALA A 140 -1.40 -14.02 19.26
C ALA A 140 -0.63 -14.97 20.21
N ASP A 141 0.40 -15.66 19.72
CA ASP A 141 1.27 -16.53 20.51
C ASP A 141 2.42 -15.78 21.22
N GLY A 142 2.46 -14.45 21.10
CA GLY A 142 3.48 -13.61 21.74
C GLY A 142 3.27 -13.43 23.26
N PRO A 143 4.23 -12.81 23.97
CA PRO A 143 4.21 -12.69 25.44
C PRO A 143 2.97 -11.98 26.00
N SER A 144 2.34 -11.10 25.21
CA SER A 144 1.12 -10.38 25.57
C SER A 144 -0.18 -11.13 25.26
N GLY A 145 -0.15 -12.23 24.51
CA GLY A 145 -1.35 -12.95 24.06
C GLY A 145 -2.23 -12.17 23.06
N GLU A 146 -1.74 -11.03 22.55
CA GLU A 146 -2.44 -10.11 21.68
C GLU A 146 -1.61 -9.81 20.43
N SER A 147 -2.25 -9.82 19.26
CA SER A 147 -1.59 -9.44 18.00
C SER A 147 -1.45 -7.92 17.92
N CYS A 148 -0.23 -7.41 17.91
CA CYS A 148 0.06 -5.98 17.95
C CYS A 148 1.45 -5.64 17.39
N ALA A 149 1.51 -4.69 16.47
CA ALA A 149 2.74 -4.04 16.01
C ALA A 149 3.07 -2.83 16.88
N ARG A 150 3.84 -3.05 17.97
CA ARG A 150 4.30 -1.96 18.88
C ARG A 150 5.31 -1.03 18.21
N ALA A 151 6.04 -1.56 17.25
CA ALA A 151 6.83 -0.78 16.30
C ALA A 151 6.36 -1.08 14.87
N LEU A 152 6.60 -0.15 13.96
CA LEU A 152 6.25 -0.25 12.53
C LEU A 152 4.74 -0.40 12.27
N GLY A 153 3.91 -0.13 13.29
CA GLY A 153 2.47 -0.05 13.17
C GLY A 153 2.03 1.07 12.23
N ILE A 154 0.88 0.92 11.59
CA ILE A 154 0.40 1.85 10.56
C ILE A 154 0.17 3.27 11.09
N GLU A 155 0.02 3.44 12.40
CA GLU A 155 -0.09 4.74 13.05
C GLU A 155 1.16 5.61 12.87
N THR A 156 2.34 5.01 12.66
CA THR A 156 3.57 5.77 12.37
C THR A 156 3.46 6.47 11.02
N LEU A 157 2.93 5.78 10.01
CA LEU A 157 2.62 6.35 8.70
C LEU A 157 1.50 7.41 8.82
N ALA A 158 0.46 7.14 9.61
CA ALA A 158 -0.64 8.09 9.83
C ALA A 158 -0.15 9.45 10.34
N THR A 159 0.88 9.47 11.18
CA THR A 159 1.45 10.72 11.72
C THR A 159 2.64 11.26 10.92
N ALA A 160 3.14 10.52 9.91
CA ALA A 160 4.22 10.98 9.03
C ALA A 160 3.79 12.08 8.03
N GLY A 161 2.49 12.37 7.96
CA GLY A 161 1.96 13.39 7.05
C GLY A 161 2.07 12.97 5.59
N VAL A 162 1.31 11.93 5.21
CA VAL A 162 1.22 11.33 3.88
C VAL A 162 0.54 12.30 2.90
N GLN A 163 1.29 13.32 2.50
CA GLN A 163 0.87 14.31 1.53
C GLN A 163 2.08 14.80 0.74
N GLY A 164 2.05 14.65 -0.58
CA GLY A 164 3.19 14.96 -1.43
C GLY A 164 2.86 14.83 -2.90
N ARG A 165 3.89 14.73 -3.75
CA ARG A 165 3.72 14.64 -5.19
C ARG A 165 3.49 13.17 -5.57
N GLY A 166 2.32 12.89 -6.13
CA GLY A 166 2.04 11.63 -6.80
C GLY A 166 2.44 11.73 -8.26
N VAL A 167 3.04 10.67 -8.79
CA VAL A 167 3.36 10.53 -10.22
C VAL A 167 2.79 9.23 -10.74
N MET A 168 2.04 9.28 -11.84
CA MET A 168 1.38 8.12 -12.41
C MET A 168 2.05 7.63 -13.69
N ILE A 169 2.30 6.33 -13.75
CA ILE A 169 2.66 5.61 -14.97
C ILE A 169 1.44 4.80 -15.41
N ASN A 170 0.91 5.11 -16.59
CA ASN A 170 -0.24 4.40 -17.17
C ASN A 170 0.24 3.16 -17.94
N LEU A 171 0.40 2.04 -17.24
CA LEU A 171 0.81 0.76 -17.82
C LEU A 171 -0.29 0.17 -18.72
N LYS A 172 -1.57 0.41 -18.39
CA LYS A 172 -2.70 0.02 -19.25
C LYS A 172 -2.59 0.62 -20.65
N ALA A 173 -2.23 1.89 -20.76
CA ALA A 173 -2.05 2.56 -22.05
C ALA A 173 -0.83 2.02 -22.81
N ALA A 174 0.22 1.59 -22.11
CA ALA A 174 1.43 1.06 -22.72
C ALA A 174 1.28 -0.40 -23.18
N TYR A 175 0.58 -1.22 -22.40
CA TYR A 175 0.62 -2.69 -22.54
C TYR A 175 -0.75 -3.39 -22.56
N GLY A 176 -1.84 -2.65 -22.37
CA GLY A 176 -3.19 -3.21 -22.28
C GLY A 176 -3.51 -3.79 -20.90
N ILE A 177 -4.53 -4.65 -20.88
CA ILE A 177 -5.10 -5.26 -19.66
C ILE A 177 -4.73 -6.73 -19.48
N GLU A 178 -4.00 -7.29 -20.44
CA GLU A 178 -3.51 -8.66 -20.35
C GLU A 178 -2.44 -8.78 -19.26
N SER A 179 -2.34 -9.98 -18.69
CA SER A 179 -1.32 -10.32 -17.70
C SER A 179 0.07 -10.03 -18.23
N ARG A 180 0.87 -9.25 -17.48
CA ARG A 180 2.25 -8.95 -17.86
C ARG A 180 3.11 -8.66 -16.63
N ALA A 181 4.22 -9.38 -16.52
CA ALA A 181 5.33 -9.01 -15.66
C ALA A 181 6.13 -7.86 -16.32
N VAL A 182 6.10 -6.68 -15.69
CA VAL A 182 6.72 -5.45 -16.16
C VAL A 182 8.16 -5.42 -15.69
N THR A 183 9.09 -5.52 -16.66
CA THR A 183 10.53 -5.38 -16.43
C THR A 183 10.93 -3.91 -16.25
N ARG A 184 12.19 -3.66 -15.87
CA ARG A 184 12.79 -2.32 -15.86
C ARG A 184 12.65 -1.65 -17.21
N ASP A 185 12.97 -2.36 -18.29
CA ASP A 185 12.95 -1.81 -19.64
C ASP A 185 11.52 -1.50 -20.09
N ASP A 186 10.53 -2.30 -19.69
CA ASP A 186 9.12 -1.97 -19.87
C ASP A 186 8.76 -0.68 -19.12
N LEU A 187 9.08 -0.59 -17.82
CA LEU A 187 8.78 0.57 -17.00
C LEU A 187 9.37 1.85 -17.60
N LEU A 188 10.66 1.82 -17.97
CA LEU A 188 11.36 2.96 -18.56
C LEU A 188 10.79 3.35 -19.93
N ARG A 189 10.41 2.37 -20.78
CA ARG A 189 9.72 2.65 -22.05
C ARG A 189 8.37 3.33 -21.84
N ALA A 190 7.59 2.86 -20.86
CA ALA A 190 6.30 3.45 -20.52
C ALA A 190 6.47 4.89 -20.00
N MET A 191 7.48 5.13 -19.16
CA MET A 191 7.81 6.47 -18.66
C MET A 191 8.24 7.41 -19.79
N ASP A 192 9.13 6.98 -20.68
CA ASP A 192 9.61 7.79 -21.81
C ASP A 192 8.46 8.17 -22.75
N ALA A 193 7.64 7.19 -23.16
CA ALA A 193 6.48 7.41 -24.03
C ALA A 193 5.45 8.38 -23.42
N GLN A 194 5.32 8.38 -22.09
CA GLN A 194 4.37 9.21 -21.35
C GLN A 194 5.01 10.50 -20.78
N ARG A 195 6.32 10.70 -21.02
CA ARG A 195 7.12 11.79 -20.45
C ARG A 195 6.96 11.91 -18.93
N VAL A 196 6.94 10.77 -18.23
CA VAL A 196 6.82 10.70 -16.77
C VAL A 196 8.18 10.97 -16.14
N GLU A 197 8.22 11.93 -15.22
CA GLU A 197 9.42 12.24 -14.44
C GLU A 197 9.20 11.89 -12.96
N VAL A 198 9.92 10.85 -12.51
CA VAL A 198 9.99 10.46 -11.10
C VAL A 198 11.12 11.22 -10.42
N ARG A 199 10.85 11.77 -9.24
CA ARG A 199 11.78 12.51 -8.39
C ARG A 199 11.83 11.91 -6.99
N THR A 200 12.93 12.13 -6.29
CA THR A 200 13.06 11.76 -4.88
C THR A 200 11.95 12.38 -4.04
N GLY A 201 11.26 11.56 -3.24
CA GLY A 201 10.12 11.98 -2.43
C GLY A 201 8.75 11.74 -3.08
N ASP A 202 8.70 11.28 -4.34
CA ASP A 202 7.44 11.01 -5.03
C ASP A 202 6.77 9.73 -4.51
N PHE A 203 5.44 9.74 -4.57
CA PHE A 203 4.61 8.54 -4.55
C PHE A 203 4.47 8.03 -5.98
N LEU A 204 4.92 6.80 -6.26
CA LEU A 204 4.78 6.19 -7.58
C LEU A 204 3.44 5.47 -7.68
N LEU A 205 2.59 5.87 -8.62
CA LEU A 205 1.31 5.21 -8.90
C LEU A 205 1.37 4.47 -10.23
N LEU A 206 1.03 3.19 -10.22
CA LEU A 206 0.97 2.33 -11.39
C LEU A 206 -0.48 2.07 -11.75
N TYR A 207 -0.93 2.57 -12.90
CA TYR A 207 -2.28 2.28 -13.40
C TYR A 207 -2.25 1.12 -14.40
N THR A 208 -2.88 0.01 -14.04
CA THR A 208 -2.86 -1.26 -14.75
C THR A 208 -4.22 -1.60 -15.39
N GLY A 209 -5.30 -0.94 -14.95
CA GLY A 209 -6.67 -1.14 -15.41
C GLY A 209 -7.46 -2.19 -14.62
N VAL A 210 -6.88 -2.75 -13.56
CA VAL A 210 -7.49 -3.82 -12.75
C VAL A 210 -8.63 -3.30 -11.90
N ASP A 211 -8.57 -2.07 -11.42
CA ASP A 211 -9.68 -1.44 -10.69
C ASP A 211 -11.00 -1.48 -11.48
N ARG A 212 -10.93 -1.20 -12.79
CA ARG A 212 -12.08 -1.19 -13.68
C ARG A 212 -12.62 -2.60 -13.88
N LEU A 213 -11.75 -3.59 -14.02
CA LEU A 213 -12.17 -4.98 -14.10
C LEU A 213 -12.87 -5.45 -12.83
N ILE A 214 -12.37 -5.04 -11.65
CA ILE A 214 -13.02 -5.32 -10.38
C ILE A 214 -14.44 -4.73 -10.40
N LEU A 215 -14.59 -3.45 -10.70
CA LEU A 215 -15.89 -2.78 -10.73
C LEU A 215 -16.85 -3.39 -11.78
N ASP A 216 -16.36 -3.75 -12.96
CA ASP A 216 -17.17 -4.39 -14.00
C ASP A 216 -17.63 -5.79 -13.56
N ARG A 217 -16.77 -6.54 -12.86
CA ARG A 217 -17.12 -7.84 -12.26
C ARG A 217 -18.21 -7.68 -11.18
N GLU A 218 -18.05 -6.69 -10.29
CA GLU A 218 -19.08 -6.37 -9.28
C GLU A 218 -20.43 -6.03 -9.93
N ALA A 219 -20.42 -5.22 -11.00
CA ALA A 219 -21.64 -4.84 -11.71
C ALA A 219 -22.32 -6.02 -12.43
N ARG A 220 -21.54 -7.00 -12.90
CA ARG A 220 -22.06 -8.23 -13.53
C ARG A 220 -22.54 -9.27 -12.52
N GLY A 221 -22.05 -9.19 -11.28
CA GLY A 221 -22.30 -10.20 -10.26
C GLY A 221 -21.70 -11.56 -10.59
N ASP A 222 -20.59 -11.59 -11.35
CA ASP A 222 -19.93 -12.84 -11.74
C ASP A 222 -18.64 -13.12 -10.95
N GLY A 223 -18.21 -14.39 -11.01
CA GLY A 223 -17.05 -14.91 -10.28
C GLY A 223 -15.77 -14.96 -11.10
N THR A 224 -15.65 -14.16 -12.17
CA THR A 224 -14.49 -14.22 -13.05
C THR A 224 -13.19 -14.02 -12.26
N PRO A 225 -12.23 -14.95 -12.30
CA PRO A 225 -10.94 -14.77 -11.62
C PRO A 225 -10.19 -13.57 -12.19
N LEU A 226 -9.79 -12.63 -11.32
CA LEU A 226 -9.00 -11.45 -11.70
C LEU A 226 -7.55 -11.52 -11.19
N ALA A 227 -7.16 -12.62 -10.55
CA ALA A 227 -5.89 -12.76 -9.85
C ALA A 227 -4.64 -12.55 -10.74
N THR A 228 -4.79 -12.68 -12.05
CA THR A 228 -3.70 -12.54 -13.04
C THR A 228 -3.97 -11.43 -14.07
N ALA A 229 -5.00 -10.60 -13.87
CA ALA A 229 -5.32 -9.54 -14.82
C ALA A 229 -4.38 -8.34 -14.68
N GLY A 230 -4.10 -7.67 -15.79
CA GLY A 230 -3.30 -6.45 -15.84
C GLY A 230 -1.79 -6.64 -15.66
N CYS A 231 -1.10 -5.51 -15.72
CA CYS A 231 0.33 -5.46 -15.49
C CYS A 231 0.66 -5.54 -13.98
N ALA A 232 1.83 -6.10 -13.66
CA ALA A 232 2.42 -6.05 -12.34
C ALA A 232 3.96 -6.07 -12.46
N LEU A 233 4.69 -5.52 -11.48
CA LEU A 233 6.16 -5.46 -11.53
C LEU A 233 6.81 -6.86 -11.50
N ASP A 234 7.84 -7.09 -12.32
CA ASP A 234 8.60 -8.35 -12.28
C ASP A 234 9.65 -8.33 -11.16
N GLY A 235 9.36 -8.97 -10.04
CA GLY A 235 10.27 -9.06 -8.90
C GLY A 235 11.58 -9.80 -9.16
N ARG A 236 11.75 -10.49 -10.30
CA ARG A 236 13.02 -11.16 -10.66
C ARG A 236 13.98 -10.27 -11.42
N ASP A 237 13.50 -9.14 -11.94
CA ASP A 237 14.34 -8.22 -12.70
C ASP A 237 15.21 -7.41 -11.73
N GLU A 238 16.46 -7.83 -11.56
CA GLU A 238 17.43 -7.14 -10.70
C GLU A 238 17.62 -5.66 -11.09
N GLY A 239 17.51 -5.34 -12.38
CA GLY A 239 17.58 -3.96 -12.85
C GLY A 239 16.37 -3.14 -12.39
N LEU A 240 15.19 -3.75 -12.30
CA LEU A 240 13.99 -3.10 -11.78
C LEU A 240 14.11 -2.87 -10.28
N LEU A 241 14.60 -3.88 -9.54
CA LEU A 241 14.88 -3.75 -8.11
C LEU A 241 15.87 -2.61 -7.86
N GLN A 242 16.95 -2.54 -8.64
CA GLN A 242 17.93 -1.45 -8.54
C GLN A 242 17.32 -0.09 -8.88
N TRP A 243 16.47 -0.01 -9.91
CA TRP A 243 15.77 1.23 -10.25
C TRP A 243 14.88 1.72 -9.09
N ILE A 244 14.16 0.82 -8.42
CA ILE A 244 13.36 1.17 -7.22
C ILE A 244 14.27 1.73 -6.13
N ILE A 245 15.43 1.12 -5.90
CA ILE A 245 16.43 1.62 -4.94
C ILE A 245 16.86 3.04 -5.32
N ASP A 246 17.25 3.27 -6.56
CA ASP A 246 17.85 4.53 -7.01
C ASP A 246 16.83 5.68 -7.16
N SER A 247 15.55 5.35 -7.39
CA SER A 247 14.50 6.35 -7.69
C SER A 247 14.21 7.34 -6.55
N GLY A 248 14.49 6.95 -5.30
CA GLY A 248 14.15 7.75 -4.12
C GLY A 248 12.64 7.93 -3.88
N ILE A 249 11.80 7.07 -4.44
CA ILE A 249 10.35 7.05 -4.17
C ILE A 249 10.07 6.65 -2.72
N VAL A 250 8.98 7.17 -2.15
CA VAL A 250 8.58 6.90 -0.77
C VAL A 250 7.53 5.79 -0.64
N ALA A 251 6.82 5.53 -1.73
CA ALA A 251 5.80 4.51 -1.82
C ALA A 251 5.56 4.08 -3.27
N ILE A 252 5.06 2.85 -3.43
CA ILE A 252 4.50 2.35 -4.69
C ILE A 252 3.03 2.03 -4.42
N CYS A 253 2.13 2.57 -5.24
CA CYS A 253 0.70 2.29 -5.17
C CYS A 253 0.21 1.78 -6.53
N SER A 254 -0.70 0.82 -6.53
CA SER A 254 -1.25 0.25 -7.75
C SER A 254 -2.74 -0.04 -7.60
N ASP A 255 -3.43 -0.09 -8.73
CA ASP A 255 -4.82 -0.55 -8.81
C ASP A 255 -4.95 -2.08 -8.89
N ASN A 256 -3.82 -2.79 -8.95
CA ASN A 256 -3.78 -4.25 -8.90
C ASN A 256 -3.72 -4.80 -7.46
N ILE A 257 -3.65 -6.12 -7.35
CA ILE A 257 -3.83 -6.87 -6.10
C ILE A 257 -2.58 -6.90 -5.23
N ALA A 258 -1.39 -6.83 -5.83
CA ALA A 258 -0.13 -7.17 -5.13
C ALA A 258 1.08 -6.33 -5.56
N ILE A 259 0.92 -5.33 -6.44
CA ILE A 259 1.98 -4.53 -7.09
C ILE A 259 2.91 -5.35 -8.01
N GLU A 260 3.34 -6.53 -7.60
CA GLU A 260 4.22 -7.47 -8.30
C GLU A 260 3.50 -8.69 -8.88
N ALA A 261 4.10 -9.27 -9.91
CA ALA A 261 3.54 -10.43 -10.61
C ALA A 261 3.57 -11.69 -9.72
N LEU A 262 2.39 -12.28 -9.49
CA LEU A 262 2.21 -13.42 -8.58
C LEU A 262 2.48 -14.79 -9.23
N ASP A 263 2.58 -14.83 -10.56
CA ASP A 263 2.67 -16.04 -11.39
C ASP A 263 3.79 -17.00 -10.94
N LEU A 264 4.84 -16.43 -10.36
CA LEU A 264 6.06 -17.12 -9.95
C LEU A 264 5.97 -17.75 -8.57
N ILE A 265 5.09 -17.23 -7.71
CA ILE A 265 4.82 -17.81 -6.39
C ILE A 265 4.00 -19.09 -6.54
N LEU A 266 3.22 -19.15 -7.61
CA LEU A 266 2.46 -20.32 -8.02
C LEU A 266 3.34 -21.34 -8.80
N SER A 267 4.62 -21.02 -9.04
CA SER A 267 5.59 -21.94 -9.66
C SER A 267 5.90 -23.13 -8.74
N PRO A 268 6.09 -24.35 -9.28
CA PRO A 268 6.54 -25.51 -8.50
C PRO A 268 7.89 -25.30 -7.81
N GLU A 269 8.75 -24.45 -8.38
CA GLU A 269 10.04 -24.04 -7.83
C GLU A 269 9.99 -22.54 -7.49
N PRO A 270 9.47 -22.18 -6.30
CA PRO A 270 9.37 -20.78 -5.92
C PRO A 270 10.75 -20.19 -5.63
N PRO A 271 10.96 -18.90 -5.92
CA PRO A 271 12.21 -18.21 -5.57
C PRO A 271 12.43 -18.20 -4.04
N PRO A 272 13.68 -18.04 -3.56
CA PRO A 272 13.99 -17.97 -2.13
C PRO A 272 13.21 -16.88 -1.39
N ILE A 273 12.94 -15.77 -2.08
CA ILE A 273 12.06 -14.69 -1.63
C ILE A 273 10.80 -14.73 -2.48
N ARG A 274 9.65 -15.06 -1.87
CA ARG A 274 8.40 -15.24 -2.62
C ARG A 274 7.87 -13.94 -3.25
N LEU A 275 8.01 -12.82 -2.55
CA LEU A 275 7.58 -11.51 -3.03
C LEU A 275 8.78 -10.55 -3.02
N PRO A 276 9.65 -10.57 -4.05
CA PRO A 276 10.85 -9.76 -4.07
C PRO A 276 10.59 -8.25 -3.98
N ILE A 277 9.50 -7.74 -4.56
CA ILE A 277 9.19 -6.30 -4.49
C ILE A 277 8.74 -5.95 -3.08
N HIS A 278 7.91 -6.78 -2.43
CA HIS A 278 7.55 -6.56 -1.02
C HIS A 278 8.75 -6.65 -0.09
N ASP A 279 9.65 -7.60 -0.28
CA ASP A 279 10.88 -7.70 0.52
C ASP A 279 11.77 -6.46 0.32
N LEU A 280 11.99 -6.06 -0.92
CA LEU A 280 12.76 -4.86 -1.21
C LEU A 280 12.13 -3.63 -0.55
N CYS A 281 10.82 -3.43 -0.75
CA CYS A 281 10.13 -2.24 -0.32
C CYS A 281 9.95 -2.22 1.19
N LEU A 282 9.20 -3.17 1.76
CA LEU A 282 8.81 -3.13 3.17
C LEU A 282 9.95 -3.51 4.10
N PHE A 283 10.80 -4.48 3.73
CA PHE A 283 11.85 -5.01 4.62
C PHE A 283 13.20 -4.30 4.42
N ARG A 284 13.69 -4.13 3.19
CA ARG A 284 15.04 -3.58 2.94
C ARG A 284 15.08 -2.05 2.85
N GLN A 285 14.07 -1.41 2.27
CA GLN A 285 14.12 0.02 1.92
C GLN A 285 13.14 0.90 2.72
N GLY A 286 12.20 0.33 3.46
CA GLY A 286 11.17 1.12 4.16
C GLY A 286 10.29 1.94 3.20
N ILE A 287 9.90 1.35 2.06
CA ILE A 287 8.98 1.90 1.06
C ILE A 287 7.60 1.31 1.33
N PHE A 288 6.60 2.15 1.55
CA PHE A 288 5.22 1.70 1.78
C PHE A 288 4.55 1.23 0.48
N LEU A 289 3.63 0.28 0.60
CA LEU A 289 2.92 -0.29 -0.53
C LEU A 289 1.42 -0.02 -0.44
N GLY A 290 0.81 0.44 -1.53
CA GLY A 290 -0.62 0.68 -1.64
C GLY A 290 -1.26 -0.21 -2.70
N GLU A 291 -2.27 -0.99 -2.31
CA GLU A 291 -2.90 -1.98 -3.19
C GLU A 291 -4.38 -1.68 -3.40
N LEU A 292 -4.92 -2.08 -4.54
CA LEU A 292 -6.33 -1.91 -4.92
C LEU A 292 -6.80 -0.44 -4.94
N TRP A 293 -5.93 0.48 -5.37
CA TRP A 293 -6.31 1.89 -5.52
C TRP A 293 -7.20 2.10 -6.74
N TYR A 294 -8.15 3.03 -6.66
CA TYR A 294 -8.99 3.39 -7.80
C TYR A 294 -8.35 4.53 -8.60
N LEU A 295 -7.74 4.21 -9.73
CA LEU A 295 -6.89 5.13 -10.48
C LEU A 295 -7.48 5.54 -11.83
N GLU A 296 -8.46 4.80 -12.37
CA GLU A 296 -9.00 5.01 -13.72
C GLU A 296 -9.36 6.47 -14.02
N ARG A 297 -10.13 7.13 -13.14
CA ARG A 297 -10.62 8.49 -13.40
C ARG A 297 -9.50 9.51 -13.48
N LEU A 298 -8.52 9.39 -12.57
CA LEU A 298 -7.34 10.25 -12.56
C LEU A 298 -6.46 9.97 -13.77
N ALA A 299 -6.22 8.69 -14.09
CA ALA A 299 -5.41 8.28 -15.24
C ALA A 299 -5.95 8.83 -16.56
N VAL A 300 -7.27 8.72 -16.77
CA VAL A 300 -7.94 9.26 -17.97
C VAL A 300 -7.81 10.79 -18.02
N TRP A 301 -7.94 11.47 -16.88
CA TRP A 301 -7.83 12.92 -16.82
C TRP A 301 -6.40 13.40 -17.13
N LEU A 302 -5.41 12.77 -16.50
CA LEU A 302 -3.98 13.05 -16.68
C LEU A 302 -3.56 12.84 -18.14
N HIS A 303 -3.94 11.70 -18.71
CA HIS A 303 -3.64 11.35 -20.10
C HIS A 303 -4.18 12.38 -21.09
N LYS A 304 -5.43 12.83 -20.93
CA LYS A 304 -6.06 13.85 -21.81
C LYS A 304 -5.35 15.22 -21.77
N ARG A 305 -4.55 15.47 -20.74
CA ARG A 305 -3.84 16.74 -20.53
C ARG A 305 -2.32 16.62 -20.66
N GLU A 306 -1.82 15.45 -21.08
CA GLU A 306 -0.39 15.16 -21.13
C GLU A 306 0.33 15.47 -19.81
N ARG A 307 -0.35 15.20 -18.69
CA ARG A 307 0.20 15.35 -17.33
C ARG A 307 0.41 13.98 -16.72
N HIS A 308 1.33 13.89 -15.77
CA HIS A 308 1.59 12.68 -14.99
C HIS A 308 1.64 12.91 -13.48
N ALA A 309 1.77 14.17 -13.03
CA ALA A 309 1.95 14.53 -11.63
C ALA A 309 0.74 15.27 -11.05
N PHE A 310 0.53 15.09 -9.76
CA PHE A 310 -0.59 15.63 -8.97
C PHE A 310 -0.21 15.73 -7.48
N LEU A 311 -0.96 16.51 -6.71
CA LEU A 311 -0.87 16.46 -5.26
C LEU A 311 -1.63 15.23 -4.75
N LEU A 312 -0.98 14.36 -3.99
CA LEU A 312 -1.59 13.22 -3.32
C LEU A 312 -1.70 13.51 -1.82
N THR A 313 -2.85 13.18 -1.22
CA THR A 313 -3.05 13.10 0.23
C THR A 313 -3.64 11.74 0.56
N ALA A 314 -2.96 10.94 1.38
CA ALA A 314 -3.34 9.55 1.63
C ALA A 314 -3.00 9.04 3.04
N PRO A 315 -3.31 9.77 4.13
CA PRO A 315 -3.04 9.26 5.47
C PRO A 315 -3.91 8.01 5.74
N PRO A 316 -3.34 6.90 6.25
CA PRO A 316 -4.13 5.76 6.72
C PRO A 316 -4.95 6.13 7.98
N LEU A 317 -5.84 5.24 8.40
CA LEU A 317 -6.38 5.32 9.76
C LEU A 317 -5.24 5.29 10.77
N ARG A 318 -5.30 6.19 11.76
CA ARG A 318 -4.40 6.13 12.92
C ARG A 318 -4.89 5.04 13.87
N LEU A 319 -4.65 3.78 13.50
CA LEU A 319 -5.04 2.58 14.24
C LEU A 319 -3.79 1.92 14.86
N PRO A 320 -3.46 2.21 16.13
CA PRO A 320 -2.26 1.71 16.77
C PRO A 320 -2.17 0.18 16.74
N GLY A 321 -0.98 -0.35 16.46
CA GLY A 321 -0.73 -1.78 16.49
C GLY A 321 -1.15 -2.54 15.23
N SER A 322 -1.75 -1.88 14.24
CA SER A 322 -2.17 -2.54 13.00
C SER A 322 -1.03 -2.59 11.98
N VAL A 323 -0.96 -3.66 11.19
CA VAL A 323 0.05 -3.87 10.14
C VAL A 323 -0.33 -3.29 8.77
N GLY A 324 -1.42 -2.54 8.72
CA GLY A 324 -1.94 -1.92 7.50
C GLY A 324 -3.25 -1.20 7.78
N SER A 325 -3.81 -0.55 6.77
CA SER A 325 -5.04 0.22 6.95
C SER A 325 -5.78 0.42 5.63
N PRO A 326 -7.13 0.39 5.64
CA PRO A 326 -7.87 0.95 4.53
C PRO A 326 -7.62 2.46 4.43
N VAL A 327 -7.67 2.99 3.22
CA VAL A 327 -7.42 4.41 2.98
C VAL A 327 -8.38 4.94 1.92
N THR A 328 -8.72 6.24 2.01
CA THR A 328 -9.42 6.99 0.97
C THR A 328 -8.46 8.06 0.44
N PRO A 329 -7.53 7.71 -0.45
CA PRO A 329 -6.57 8.67 -0.97
C PRO A 329 -7.29 9.70 -1.84
N VAL A 330 -6.79 10.93 -1.82
CA VAL A 330 -7.28 12.03 -2.66
C VAL A 330 -6.14 12.57 -3.49
N ALA A 331 -6.31 12.55 -4.81
CA ALA A 331 -5.45 13.31 -5.73
C ALA A 331 -6.11 14.64 -6.09
N THR A 332 -5.31 15.71 -6.14
CA THR A 332 -5.74 17.04 -6.56
C THR A 332 -4.81 17.56 -7.66
N VAL A 333 -5.37 18.08 -8.75
CA VAL A 333 -4.67 18.53 -9.98
C VAL A 333 -4.92 19.98 -10.35
#